data_AF-A0A835E4X6-F1
#
_entry.id   AF-A0A835E4X6-F1
#
_cell.length_a   1.000
_cell.length_b   1.000
_cell.length_c   1.000
_cell.angle_alpha   90.00
_cell.angle_beta   90.00
_cell.angle_gamma   90.00
#
_symmetry.space_group_name_H-M   'P 1'
#
loop_
_entity.id
_entity.type
_entity.pdbx_description
1 polymer ?
#
loop_
_entity_poly.entity_id
_entity_poly.type
_entity_poly.pdbx_seq_one_letter_code
_entity_poly.pdbx_strand_id
1 'polypeptide(L)'
;MTNIDYLTLMSLTEQCGYGSRDFLYYMKRTGNAKGTLEIINYRSDADEMIKCCESERRLRILMSAQPQPQDIVVNITPLKRRRERAGDDQSQGDDSDDDDEDFPEDYASLNAYKEWIQ
;
A
#
# COMPACT_ATOMS: atom_id res chain seq x y z
N MET A 1 7.17 23.66 -2.12
CA MET A 1 6.34 22.48 -2.38
C MET A 1 6.91 21.82 -3.63
N THR A 2 7.60 20.70 -3.48
CA THR A 2 8.22 19.99 -4.62
C THR A 2 7.10 19.36 -5.46
N ASN A 3 7.01 19.76 -6.72
CA ASN A 3 6.09 19.15 -7.67
C ASN A 3 6.63 17.76 -8.03
N ILE A 4 5.76 16.75 -8.10
CA ILE A 4 6.18 15.41 -8.52
C ILE A 4 6.23 15.43 -10.05
N ASP A 5 7.41 15.17 -10.59
CA ASP A 5 7.66 15.02 -12.02
C ASP A 5 8.66 13.87 -12.28
N TYR A 6 8.92 13.58 -13.55
CA TYR A 6 9.87 12.52 -13.93
C TYR A 6 11.27 12.69 -13.32
N LEU A 7 11.79 13.92 -13.23
CA LEU A 7 13.13 14.17 -12.69
C LEU A 7 13.18 13.90 -11.19
N THR A 8 12.13 14.27 -10.46
CA THR A 8 12.02 13.95 -9.03
C THR A 8 11.95 12.44 -8.80
N LEU A 9 11.26 11.69 -9.67
CA LEU A 9 11.22 10.22 -9.59
C LEU A 9 12.60 9.61 -9.84
N MET A 10 13.34 10.10 -10.84
CA MET A 10 14.71 9.62 -11.12
C MET A 10 15.68 9.94 -9.97
N SER A 11 15.56 11.13 -9.37
CA SER A 11 16.35 11.46 -8.19
C SER A 11 16.01 10.54 -7.01
N LEU A 12 14.74 10.18 -6.84
CA LEU A 12 14.31 9.25 -5.80
C LEU A 12 14.85 7.83 -6.06
N THR A 13 14.85 7.35 -7.31
CA THR A 13 15.43 6.04 -7.64
C THR A 13 16.91 5.98 -7.31
N GLU A 14 17.67 7.03 -7.63
CA GLU A 14 19.10 7.13 -7.32
C GLU A 14 19.36 7.14 -5.80
N GLN A 15 18.54 7.89 -5.04
CA GLN A 15 18.64 7.92 -3.57
C GLN A 15 18.35 6.56 -2.92
N CYS A 16 17.52 5.74 -3.56
CA CYS A 16 17.23 4.38 -3.12
C CYS A 16 18.30 3.36 -3.58
N GLY A 17 19.36 3.79 -4.27
CA GLY A 17 20.45 2.94 -4.74
C GLY A 17 20.16 2.22 -6.05
N TYR A 18 19.08 2.57 -6.74
CA TYR A 18 18.77 2.06 -8.07
C TYR A 18 19.48 2.90 -9.14
N GLY A 19 20.06 2.23 -10.13
CA GLY A 19 20.75 2.84 -11.24
C GLY A 19 19.80 3.24 -12.38
N SER A 20 20.34 3.97 -13.36
CA SER A 20 19.63 4.39 -14.57
C SER A 20 19.18 3.24 -15.49
N ARG A 21 19.66 2.01 -15.23
CA ARG A 21 19.27 0.79 -15.94
C ARG A 21 18.22 -0.04 -15.20
N ASP A 22 17.91 0.34 -13.98
CA ASP A 22 16.87 -0.33 -13.19
C ASP A 22 15.50 0.17 -13.64
N PHE A 23 14.50 -0.60 -13.27
CA PHE A 23 13.14 -0.41 -13.75
C PHE A 23 12.29 0.28 -12.67
N LEU A 24 11.58 1.32 -13.09
CA LEU A 24 10.62 2.03 -12.27
C LEU A 24 9.20 1.75 -12.78
N TYR A 25 8.32 1.34 -11.88
CA TYR A 25 6.92 1.07 -12.17
C TYR A 25 6.01 1.84 -11.22
N TYR A 26 4.79 2.18 -11.66
CA TYR A 26 3.70 2.56 -10.79
C TYR A 26 2.60 1.51 -10.77
N MET A 27 1.88 1.44 -9.65
CA MET A 27 0.73 0.56 -9.50
C MET A 27 -0.54 1.30 -9.90
N LYS A 28 -1.06 1.03 -11.09
CA LYS A 28 -2.33 1.58 -11.58
C LYS A 28 -3.48 0.78 -10.97
N ARG A 29 -4.38 1.44 -10.25
CA ARG A 29 -5.52 0.76 -9.63
C ARG A 29 -6.51 0.28 -10.70
N THR A 30 -6.86 -1.00 -10.64
CA THR A 30 -7.88 -1.63 -11.51
C THR A 30 -9.07 -2.17 -10.72
N GLY A 31 -9.00 -2.18 -9.38
CA GLY A 31 -10.12 -2.55 -8.51
C GLY A 31 -9.95 -2.09 -7.07
N ASN A 32 -10.78 -2.61 -6.16
CA ASN A 32 -10.74 -2.18 -4.77
C ASN A 32 -9.42 -2.56 -4.07
N ALA A 33 -8.85 -3.73 -4.33
CA ALA A 33 -7.64 -4.23 -3.67
C ALA A 33 -6.56 -4.70 -4.66
N LYS A 34 -6.71 -4.35 -5.93
CA LYS A 34 -5.87 -4.84 -7.03
C LYS A 34 -5.44 -3.68 -7.93
N GLY A 35 -4.26 -3.81 -8.52
CA GLY A 35 -3.73 -2.91 -9.53
C GLY A 35 -2.86 -3.65 -10.54
N THR A 36 -2.48 -2.97 -11.61
CA THR A 36 -1.49 -3.42 -12.60
C THR A 36 -0.18 -2.66 -12.42
N LEU A 37 0.93 -3.28 -12.81
CA LEU A 37 2.22 -2.60 -12.88
C LEU A 37 2.42 -1.97 -14.25
N GLU A 38 2.63 -0.66 -14.26
CA GLU A 38 2.88 0.12 -15.47
C GLU A 38 4.28 0.72 -15.39
N ILE A 39 5.06 0.58 -16.46
CA ILE A 39 6.46 1.06 -16.50
C ILE A 39 6.53 2.58 -16.69
N ILE A 40 7.53 3.21 -16.09
CA ILE A 40 7.84 4.64 -16.26
C ILE A 40 9.21 4.76 -16.94
N ASN A 41 9.22 5.00 -18.25
CA ASN A 41 10.43 5.22 -19.02
C ASN A 41 10.61 6.69 -19.42
N TYR A 42 9.51 7.43 -19.53
CA TYR A 42 9.50 8.78 -20.06
C TYR A 42 8.67 9.73 -19.21
N ARG A 43 8.82 11.03 -19.49
CA ARG A 43 8.02 12.09 -18.86
C ARG A 43 6.52 11.88 -19.06
N SER A 44 6.11 11.43 -20.24
CA SER A 44 4.72 11.11 -20.55
C SER A 44 4.12 10.09 -19.58
N ASP A 45 4.91 9.08 -19.22
CA ASP A 45 4.47 7.99 -18.36
C ASP A 45 4.30 8.48 -16.92
N ALA A 46 5.20 9.37 -16.48
CA ALA A 46 5.07 10.04 -15.20
C ALA A 46 3.84 10.97 -15.15
N ASP A 47 3.55 11.70 -16.24
CA ASP A 47 2.36 12.53 -16.35
C ASP A 47 1.07 11.70 -16.32
N GLU A 48 1.04 10.55 -16.99
CA GLU A 48 -0.08 9.62 -16.94
C GLU A 48 -0.26 9.05 -15.52
N MET A 49 0.83 8.64 -14.88
CA MET A 49 0.83 8.16 -13.50
C MET A 49 0.20 9.20 -12.56
N ILE A 50 0.62 10.48 -12.65
CA ILE A 50 0.09 11.55 -11.80
C ILE A 50 -1.42 11.69 -11.98
N LYS A 51 -1.89 11.72 -13.24
CA LYS A 51 -3.33 11.80 -13.56
C LYS A 51 -4.10 10.59 -13.02
N CYS A 52 -3.56 9.38 -13.19
CA CYS A 52 -4.20 8.15 -12.74
C CYS A 52 -4.31 8.08 -11.21
N CYS A 53 -3.31 8.59 -10.49
CA CYS A 53 -3.26 8.56 -9.03
C CYS A 53 -3.87 9.81 -8.36
N GLU A 54 -4.36 10.79 -9.13
CA GLU A 54 -4.87 12.06 -8.62
C GLU A 54 -6.03 11.86 -7.64
N SER A 55 -6.99 11.00 -7.99
CA SER A 55 -8.16 10.70 -7.17
C SER A 55 -7.81 10.05 -5.82
N GLU A 56 -6.79 9.18 -5.80
CA GLU A 56 -6.33 8.51 -4.60
C GLU A 56 -5.43 9.39 -3.73
N ARG A 57 -4.87 10.47 -4.31
CA ARG A 57 -3.83 11.32 -3.71
C ARG A 57 -2.67 10.51 -3.11
N ARG A 58 -2.41 9.34 -3.68
CA ARG A 58 -1.41 8.39 -3.21
C ARG A 58 -0.76 7.70 -4.39
N LEU A 59 0.56 7.86 -4.46
CA LEU A 59 1.44 7.22 -5.42
C LEU A 59 1.97 5.91 -4.83
N ARG A 60 1.96 4.83 -5.61
CA ARG A 60 2.58 3.55 -5.23
C ARG A 60 3.52 3.16 -6.35
N ILE A 61 4.80 3.09 -6.03
CA ILE A 61 5.87 2.79 -6.98
C ILE A 61 6.60 1.51 -6.57
N LEU A 62 7.12 0.83 -7.58
CA LEU A 62 7.99 -0.33 -7.44
C LEU A 62 9.29 -0.04 -8.19
N MET A 63 10.41 -0.17 -7.51
CA MET A 63 11.74 -0.11 -8.11
C MET A 63 12.33 -1.52 -8.13
N SER A 64 12.87 -1.93 -9.26
CA SER A 64 13.36 -3.30 -9.47
C SER A 64 14.60 -3.31 -10.34
N ALA A 65 15.63 -4.06 -9.95
CA ALA A 65 16.80 -4.31 -10.79
C ALA A 65 16.52 -5.30 -11.94
N GLN A 66 15.38 -6.01 -11.87
CA GLN A 66 14.95 -6.97 -12.88
C GLN A 66 13.64 -6.52 -13.54
N PRO A 67 13.45 -6.81 -14.83
CA PRO A 67 12.20 -6.48 -15.50
C PRO A 67 11.06 -7.30 -14.90
N GLN A 68 9.93 -6.64 -14.67
CA GLN A 68 8.70 -7.30 -14.28
C GLN A 68 7.93 -7.76 -15.53
N PRO A 69 7.29 -8.93 -15.50
CA PRO A 69 6.34 -9.34 -16.54
C PRO A 69 5.27 -8.27 -16.78
N GLN A 70 4.91 -8.09 -18.04
CA GLN A 70 3.80 -7.22 -18.42
C GLN A 70 2.48 -7.76 -17.85
N ASP A 71 1.55 -6.87 -17.54
CA ASP A 71 0.19 -7.18 -17.06
C ASP A 71 0.10 -7.93 -15.71
N ILE A 72 1.15 -7.85 -14.87
CA ILE A 72 1.06 -8.39 -13.51
C ILE A 72 -0.01 -7.64 -12.71
N VAL A 73 -0.92 -8.42 -12.13
CA VAL A 73 -1.86 -7.94 -11.12
C VAL A 73 -1.19 -7.99 -9.74
N VAL A 74 -1.04 -6.83 -9.13
CA VAL A 74 -0.51 -6.68 -7.77
C VAL A 74 -1.63 -6.39 -6.77
N ASN A 75 -1.44 -6.88 -5.54
CA ASN A 75 -2.31 -6.53 -4.44
C ASN A 75 -1.95 -5.14 -3.93
N ILE A 76 -2.96 -4.30 -3.73
CA ILE A 76 -2.79 -2.94 -3.18
C ILE A 76 -3.73 -2.73 -2.00
N THR A 77 -3.36 -1.80 -1.12
CA THR A 77 -4.21 -1.44 0.03
C THR A 77 -5.62 -1.05 -0.44
N PRO A 78 -6.67 -1.68 0.10
CA PRO A 78 -8.03 -1.34 -0.22
C PRO A 78 -8.37 0.11 0.08
N LEU A 79 -9.24 0.72 -0.73
CA LEU A 79 -9.81 2.03 -0.37
C LEU A 79 -10.86 1.83 0.72
N LYS A 80 -10.83 2.68 1.73
CA LYS A 80 -11.82 2.65 2.81
C LYS A 80 -13.18 2.97 2.21
N ARG A 81 -14.09 1.99 2.19
CA ARG A 81 -15.48 2.23 1.80
C ARG A 81 -16.12 3.13 2.85
N ARG A 82 -16.80 4.19 2.41
CA ARG A 82 -17.69 4.95 3.28
C ARG A 82 -18.74 3.95 3.77
N ARG A 83 -18.84 3.76 5.09
CA ARG A 83 -19.95 3.00 5.67
C ARG A 83 -21.21 3.80 5.35
N GLU A 84 -22.07 3.27 4.49
CA GLU A 84 -23.43 3.78 4.41
C GLU A 84 -24.00 3.60 5.81
N ARG A 85 -24.26 4.72 6.50
CA ARG A 85 -25.12 4.67 7.68
C ARG A 85 -26.47 4.25 7.13
N ALA A 86 -26.86 3.00 7.36
CA ALA A 86 -28.25 2.62 7.30
C ALA A 86 -29.02 3.65 8.15
N GLY A 87 -30.11 4.16 7.60
CA GLY A 87 -30.79 5.36 8.08
C GLY A 87 -31.09 5.34 9.57
N ASP A 88 -31.23 6.54 10.12
CA ASP A 88 -31.74 6.81 11.45
C ASP A 88 -32.96 5.92 11.76
N ASP A 89 -32.74 4.86 12.54
CA ASP A 89 -33.79 4.29 13.37
C ASP A 89 -33.30 4.38 14.80
N GLN A 90 -33.78 5.43 15.47
CA GLN A 90 -33.55 5.69 16.88
C GLN A 90 -34.25 4.59 17.69
N SER A 91 -33.55 3.50 17.98
CA SER A 91 -33.86 2.69 19.16
C SER A 91 -32.72 2.88 20.16
N GLN A 92 -33.07 3.55 21.26
CA GLN A 92 -32.25 3.62 22.46
C GLN A 92 -32.07 2.18 22.97
N GLY A 93 -30.85 1.66 22.85
CA GLY A 93 -30.38 0.46 23.55
C GLY A 93 -29.23 0.88 24.43
N ASP A 94 -29.56 1.25 25.67
CA ASP A 94 -28.66 1.21 26.82
C ASP A 94 -28.35 -0.27 27.08
N ASP A 95 -27.08 -0.67 27.02
CA ASP A 95 -26.57 -1.89 27.68
C ASP A 95 -25.02 -1.86 27.67
N SER A 96 -24.50 -1.34 28.79
CA SER A 96 -23.25 -1.67 29.49
C SER A 96 -21.99 -2.04 28.70
N ASP A 97 -20.99 -1.15 28.80
CA ASP A 97 -19.56 -1.49 28.67
C ASP A 97 -19.16 -2.46 29.80
N ASP A 98 -19.03 -3.76 29.50
CA ASP A 98 -18.29 -4.72 30.32
C ASP A 98 -17.78 -5.84 29.38
N ASP A 99 -16.61 -5.62 28.78
CA ASP A 99 -15.78 -6.69 28.20
C ASP A 99 -14.45 -6.67 28.97
N ASP A 100 -14.46 -7.27 30.16
CA ASP A 100 -13.27 -7.86 30.76
C ASP A 100 -12.80 -9.01 29.85
N GLU A 101 -11.98 -8.70 28.84
CA GLU A 101 -11.29 -9.72 28.05
C GLU A 101 -10.31 -10.48 28.96
N ASP A 102 -10.75 -11.65 29.40
CA ASP A 102 -9.97 -12.68 30.06
C ASP A 102 -8.77 -13.07 29.15
N PHE A 103 -7.62 -12.43 29.36
CA PHE A 103 -6.38 -12.78 28.68
C PHE A 103 -5.97 -14.19 29.12
N PRO A 104 -5.85 -15.18 28.20
CA PRO A 104 -5.30 -16.47 28.57
C PRO A 104 -3.85 -16.27 29.00
N GLU A 105 -3.58 -16.50 30.28
CA GLU A 105 -2.25 -16.42 30.90
C GLU A 105 -1.40 -17.64 30.49
N ASP A 106 -1.09 -17.78 29.18
CA ASP A 106 -0.10 -18.73 28.69
C ASP A 106 1.26 -18.06 28.47
N TYR A 107 1.86 -17.60 29.58
CA TYR A 107 3.26 -17.17 29.60
C TYR A 107 4.25 -18.36 29.68
N ALA A 108 3.79 -19.61 29.59
CA ALA A 108 4.65 -20.78 29.71
C ALA A 108 5.50 -21.04 28.44
N SER A 109 5.16 -20.41 27.30
CA SER A 109 5.86 -20.61 26.02
C SER A 109 7.06 -19.68 25.76
N LEU A 110 7.53 -18.93 26.77
CA LEU A 110 8.77 -18.15 26.66
C LEU A 110 10.05 -18.97 26.90
N ASN A 111 9.96 -20.29 27.10
CA ASN A 111 11.16 -21.14 27.13
C ASN A 111 11.46 -21.80 25.78
N ALA A 112 10.52 -21.80 24.82
CA ALA A 112 10.72 -22.42 23.51
C ALA A 112 11.80 -21.70 22.67
N TYR A 113 11.93 -20.37 22.80
CA TYR A 113 12.91 -19.61 22.03
C TYR A 113 14.36 -19.80 22.51
N LYS A 114 14.57 -20.32 23.74
CA LYS A 114 15.92 -20.53 24.28
C LYS A 114 16.64 -21.69 23.61
N GLU A 115 15.91 -22.64 23.02
CA GLU A 115 16.49 -23.79 22.31
C GLU A 115 17.03 -23.44 20.92
N TRP A 116 16.65 -22.28 20.36
CA TRP A 116 17.02 -21.86 19.01
C TRP A 116 18.29 -21.01 18.92
N ILE A 117 18.89 -20.64 20.06
CA ILE A 117 20.10 -19.81 20.11
C ILE A 117 21.27 -20.63 20.70
N GLN A 118 21.63 -21.73 20.02
CA GLN A 118 22.92 -22.42 20.22
C GLN A 118 23.95 -21.96 19.20
#